data_AF-A0A435WUX8-F1
#
_entry.id   AF-A0A435WUX8-F1
#
_cell.length_a   1.000
_cell.length_b   1.000
_cell.length_c   1.000
_cell.angle_alpha   90.00
_cell.angle_beta   90.00
_cell.angle_gamma   90.00
#
_symmetry.space_group_name_H-M   'P 1'
#
loop_
_entity.id
_entity.type
_entity.pdbx_description
1 polymer ?
#
loop_
_entity_poly.entity_id
_entity_poly.type
_entity_poly.pdbx_seq_one_letter_code
_entity_poly.pdbx_strand_id
1 'polypeptide(L)'
;RSAMLKYEAAVSVLPDDGQLWLNLARETLAVQPAANTSDASTLPANGTSAAFNAYKLLRTTKTRADVLALLGNGLDKRDLYRPALQAYEASLALNPSPAVQADYADLKARKGFRVIDHTVDADTSAPRICAQFSEDLVKTGVDYAQFVTVDNAPPKGVE
;
A
#
# COMPACT_ATOMS: atom_id res chain seq x y z
N ARG A 1 22.75 -0.93 8.22
CA ARG A 1 23.30 0.28 7.57
C ARG A 1 24.52 0.00 6.70
N SER A 2 25.55 -0.72 7.16
CA SER A 2 26.73 -1.00 6.31
C SER A 2 26.42 -1.76 5.02
N ALA A 3 25.46 -2.69 5.04
CA ALA A 3 25.02 -3.41 3.84
C ALA A 3 24.34 -2.47 2.83
N MET A 4 23.42 -1.60 3.28
CA MET A 4 22.78 -0.55 2.46
C MET A 4 23.83 0.29 1.72
N LEU A 5 24.84 0.82 2.42
CA LEU A 5 25.88 1.66 1.81
C LEU A 5 26.72 0.89 0.77
N LYS A 6 26.99 -0.40 1.00
CA LYS A 6 27.71 -1.24 0.03
C LYS A 6 26.88 -1.49 -1.23
N TYR A 7 25.58 -1.75 -1.09
CA TYR A 7 24.71 -1.92 -2.25
C TYR A 7 24.47 -0.60 -2.99
N GLU A 8 24.41 0.52 -2.28
CA GLU A 8 24.35 1.86 -2.88
C GLU A 8 25.59 2.14 -3.75
N ALA A 9 26.78 1.82 -3.23
CA ALA A 9 28.01 1.89 -4.01
C ALA A 9 28.05 0.88 -5.17
N ALA A 10 27.41 -0.29 -5.02
CA ALA A 10 27.39 -1.29 -6.08
C ALA A 10 26.46 -0.87 -7.24
N VAL A 11 25.27 -0.34 -6.96
CA VAL A 11 24.33 0.12 -8.01
C VAL A 11 24.85 1.35 -8.76
N SER A 12 25.72 2.16 -8.14
CA SER A 12 26.33 3.30 -8.85
C SER A 12 27.37 2.86 -9.89
N VAL A 13 27.95 1.67 -9.71
CA VAL A 13 28.90 1.05 -10.67
C VAL A 13 28.17 0.15 -11.67
N LEU A 14 27.14 -0.57 -11.23
CA LEU A 14 26.38 -1.54 -12.02
C LEU A 14 24.86 -1.21 -11.99
N PRO A 15 24.43 -0.11 -12.63
CA PRO A 15 23.05 0.37 -12.54
C PRO A 15 22.02 -0.53 -13.24
N ASP A 16 22.46 -1.42 -14.14
CA ASP A 16 21.57 -2.34 -14.87
C ASP A 16 21.38 -3.69 -14.15
N ASP A 17 22.05 -3.91 -13.01
CA ASP A 17 21.89 -5.13 -12.22
C ASP A 17 20.68 -5.03 -11.27
N GLY A 18 19.58 -5.65 -11.68
CA GLY A 18 18.34 -5.67 -10.90
C GLY A 18 18.45 -6.36 -9.54
N GLN A 19 19.37 -7.31 -9.34
CA GLN A 19 19.56 -7.96 -8.03
C GLN A 19 20.21 -7.01 -7.04
N LEU A 20 21.15 -6.17 -7.49
CA LEU A 20 21.74 -5.13 -6.63
C LEU A 20 20.69 -4.12 -6.17
N TRP A 21 19.78 -3.71 -7.05
CA TRP A 21 18.65 -2.86 -6.67
C TRP A 21 17.70 -3.50 -5.67
N LEU A 22 17.38 -4.79 -5.83
CA LEU A 22 16.53 -5.53 -4.89
C LEU A 22 17.19 -5.59 -3.51
N ASN A 23 18.49 -5.90 -3.47
CA ASN A 23 19.23 -5.95 -2.21
C ASN A 23 19.37 -4.56 -1.58
N LEU A 24 19.63 -3.52 -2.37
CA LEU A 24 19.62 -2.14 -1.88
C LEU A 24 18.28 -1.79 -1.23
N ALA A 25 17.17 -2.08 -1.90
CA ALA A 25 15.84 -1.81 -1.36
C ALA A 25 15.61 -2.53 -0.03
N ARG A 26 15.97 -3.81 0.04
CA ARG A 26 15.80 -4.66 1.23
C ARG A 26 16.60 -4.13 2.40
N GLU A 27 17.89 -3.87 2.17
CA GLU A 27 18.78 -3.38 3.21
C GLU A 27 18.42 -1.96 3.66
N THR A 28 17.93 -1.12 2.75
CA THR A 28 17.46 0.24 3.09
C THR A 28 16.24 0.19 4.01
N LEU A 29 15.23 -0.64 3.69
CA LEU A 29 14.00 -0.76 4.48
C LEU A 29 14.20 -1.45 5.83
N ALA A 30 15.28 -2.21 5.98
CA ALA A 30 15.71 -2.84 7.23
C ALA A 30 16.53 -1.92 8.14
N VAL A 31 16.97 -0.74 7.67
CA VAL A 31 17.67 0.22 8.53
C VAL A 31 16.69 0.85 9.52
N GLN A 32 16.97 0.72 10.81
CA GLN A 32 16.27 1.47 11.83
C GLN A 32 16.72 2.95 11.79
N PRO A 33 15.81 3.91 11.66
CA PRO A 33 16.15 5.33 11.70
C PRO A 33 16.80 5.69 13.04
N ALA A 34 17.85 6.51 13.00
CA ALA A 34 18.40 7.09 14.21
C ALA A 34 17.45 8.19 14.73
N ALA A 35 17.33 8.33 16.05
CA ALA A 35 16.55 9.42 16.65
C ALA A 35 17.06 10.79 16.15
N ASN A 36 16.13 11.73 15.93
CA ASN A 36 16.43 13.11 15.51
C ASN A 36 17.13 13.24 14.15
N THR A 37 16.87 12.33 13.21
CA THR A 37 17.37 12.40 11.83
C THR A 37 16.21 12.38 10.83
N SER A 38 16.46 12.84 9.60
CA SER A 38 15.52 12.71 8.47
C SER A 38 15.39 11.28 7.93
N ASP A 39 16.07 10.31 8.55
CA ASP A 39 16.10 8.92 8.10
C ASP A 39 14.72 8.27 8.11
N ALA A 40 13.84 8.69 9.03
CA ALA A 40 12.49 8.16 9.16
C ALA A 40 11.63 8.38 7.90
N SER A 41 11.85 9.47 7.16
CA SER A 41 11.16 9.74 5.89
C SER A 41 11.99 9.35 4.66
N THR A 42 13.30 9.56 4.71
CA THR A 42 14.19 9.35 3.55
C THR A 42 14.47 7.87 3.28
N LEU A 43 14.67 7.03 4.30
CA LEU A 43 14.96 5.60 4.08
C LEU A 43 13.78 4.87 3.40
N PRO A 44 12.51 5.02 3.83
CA PRO A 44 11.40 4.41 3.11
C PRO A 44 11.26 4.90 1.66
N ALA A 45 11.50 6.18 1.40
CA ALA A 45 11.47 6.75 0.05
C ALA A 45 12.57 6.17 -0.85
N ASN A 46 13.80 6.07 -0.34
CA ASN A 46 14.94 5.47 -1.05
C ASN A 46 14.71 3.98 -1.28
N GLY A 47 14.21 3.25 -0.28
CA GLY A 47 13.88 1.84 -0.38
C GLY A 47 12.81 1.55 -1.44
N THR A 48 11.75 2.38 -1.50
CA THR A 48 10.72 2.29 -2.53
C THR A 48 11.30 2.55 -3.93
N SER A 49 12.17 3.55 -4.07
CA SER A 49 12.81 3.89 -5.34
C SER A 49 13.72 2.76 -5.84
N ALA A 50 14.51 2.18 -4.95
CA ALA A 50 15.36 1.02 -5.27
C ALA A 50 14.51 -0.22 -5.64
N ALA A 51 13.42 -0.48 -4.92
CA ALA A 51 12.50 -1.58 -5.25
C ALA A 51 11.88 -1.39 -6.64
N PHE A 52 11.47 -0.16 -6.99
CA PHE A 52 10.94 0.15 -8.31
C PHE A 52 11.97 -0.11 -9.42
N ASN A 53 13.23 0.29 -9.23
CA ASN A 53 14.30 -0.01 -10.18
C ASN A 53 14.54 -1.51 -10.32
N ALA A 54 14.55 -2.25 -9.20
CA ALA A 54 14.64 -3.71 -9.22
C ALA A 54 13.51 -4.34 -10.04
N TYR A 55 12.26 -3.88 -9.86
CA TYR A 55 11.10 -4.39 -10.61
C TYR A 55 11.22 -4.14 -12.11
N LYS A 56 11.80 -2.99 -12.49
CA LYS A 56 12.05 -2.63 -13.89
C LYS A 56 13.14 -3.46 -14.56
N LEU A 57 14.07 -4.04 -13.80
CA LEU A 57 15.20 -4.81 -14.33
C LEU A 57 14.99 -6.33 -14.22
N LEU A 58 14.33 -6.79 -13.17
CA LEU A 58 14.07 -8.21 -12.92
C LEU A 58 12.86 -8.71 -13.74
N ARG A 59 12.95 -9.98 -14.18
CA ARG A 59 12.02 -10.55 -15.17
C ARG A 59 11.32 -11.82 -14.70
N THR A 60 11.86 -12.54 -13.71
CA THR A 60 11.23 -13.79 -13.28
C THR A 60 10.03 -13.51 -12.38
N THR A 61 8.98 -14.31 -12.51
CA THR A 61 7.75 -14.16 -11.72
C THR A 61 8.04 -14.10 -10.22
N LYS A 62 8.90 -15.00 -9.72
CA LYS A 62 9.31 -15.05 -8.31
C LYS A 62 9.95 -13.74 -7.86
N THR A 63 10.97 -13.26 -8.58
CA THR A 63 11.68 -12.04 -8.17
C THR A 63 10.81 -10.80 -8.28
N ARG A 64 9.92 -10.73 -9.27
CA ARG A 64 8.95 -9.66 -9.42
C ARG A 64 7.94 -9.64 -8.27
N ALA A 65 7.46 -10.80 -7.83
CA ALA A 65 6.61 -10.91 -6.64
C ALA A 65 7.36 -10.43 -5.39
N ASP A 66 8.58 -10.93 -5.15
CA ASP A 66 9.39 -10.52 -3.99
C ASP A 66 9.65 -9.00 -3.95
N VAL A 67 9.89 -8.38 -5.12
CA VAL A 67 10.07 -6.93 -5.23
C VAL A 67 8.76 -6.18 -4.94
N LEU A 68 7.61 -6.67 -5.41
CA LEU A 68 6.31 -6.03 -5.18
C LEU A 68 5.89 -6.10 -3.70
N ALA A 69 6.16 -7.22 -3.02
CA ALA A 69 5.97 -7.30 -1.57
C ALA A 69 6.86 -6.29 -0.83
N LEU A 70 8.13 -6.16 -1.23
CA LEU A 70 9.04 -5.18 -0.65
C LEU A 70 8.60 -3.74 -0.93
N LEU A 71 8.07 -3.47 -2.12
CA LEU A 71 7.48 -2.19 -2.50
C LEU A 71 6.27 -1.86 -1.62
N GLY A 72 5.39 -2.84 -1.36
CA GLY A 72 4.27 -2.70 -0.42
C GLY A 72 4.73 -2.29 0.98
N ASN A 73 5.76 -2.94 1.51
CA ASN A 73 6.33 -2.59 2.82
C ASN A 73 6.89 -1.16 2.86
N GLY A 74 7.63 -0.77 1.81
CA GLY A 74 8.18 0.58 1.70
C GLY A 74 7.10 1.66 1.59
N LEU A 75 6.00 1.38 0.90
CA LEU A 75 4.86 2.29 0.77
C LEU A 75 4.06 2.41 2.07
N ASP A 76 3.86 1.33 2.83
CA ASP A 76 3.23 1.39 4.17
C ASP A 76 4.03 2.29 5.12
N LYS A 77 5.36 2.13 5.14
CA LYS A 77 6.28 3.01 5.92
C LYS A 77 6.26 4.48 5.49
N ARG A 78 5.68 4.80 4.33
CA ARG A 78 5.50 6.17 3.81
C ARG A 78 4.08 6.68 3.97
N ASP A 79 3.23 5.94 4.68
CA ASP A 79 1.80 6.20 4.82
C ASP A 79 1.03 6.23 3.48
N LEU A 80 1.56 5.55 2.45
CA LEU A 80 0.93 5.42 1.13
C LEU A 80 0.14 4.11 1.06
N TYR A 81 -0.91 4.01 1.89
CA TYR A 81 -1.58 2.73 2.18
C TYR A 81 -2.30 2.10 0.98
N ARG A 82 -3.01 2.89 0.16
CA ARG A 82 -3.72 2.37 -1.02
C ARG A 82 -2.74 1.79 -2.06
N PRO A 83 -1.67 2.50 -2.46
CA PRO A 83 -0.62 1.91 -3.30
C PRO A 83 0.07 0.70 -2.65
N ALA A 84 0.27 0.70 -1.33
CA ALA A 84 0.88 -0.44 -0.62
C ALA A 84 0.01 -1.71 -0.72
N LEU A 85 -1.30 -1.60 -0.49
CA LEU A 85 -2.26 -2.70 -0.64
C LEU A 85 -2.25 -3.25 -2.07
N GLN A 86 -2.25 -2.37 -3.08
CA GLN A 86 -2.18 -2.77 -4.48
C GLN A 86 -0.87 -3.48 -4.83
N ALA A 87 0.26 -3.06 -4.26
CA ALA A 87 1.55 -3.72 -4.47
C ALA A 87 1.55 -5.14 -3.87
N TYR A 88 0.97 -5.32 -2.68
CA TYR A 88 0.81 -6.66 -2.09
C TYR A 88 -0.13 -7.56 -2.91
N GLU A 89 -1.27 -7.04 -3.37
CA GLU A 89 -2.20 -7.78 -4.24
C GLU A 89 -1.50 -8.22 -5.53
N ALA A 90 -0.74 -7.33 -6.16
CA ALA A 90 0.04 -7.63 -7.36
C ALA A 90 1.13 -8.69 -7.08
N SER A 91 1.78 -8.64 -5.91
CA SER A 91 2.74 -9.68 -5.50
C SER A 91 2.07 -11.04 -5.36
N LEU A 92 0.93 -11.11 -4.66
CA LEU A 92 0.20 -12.35 -4.40
C LEU A 92 -0.38 -12.96 -5.68
N ALA A 93 -0.79 -12.12 -6.63
CA ALA A 93 -1.23 -12.55 -7.95
C ALA A 93 -0.10 -13.20 -8.78
N LEU A 94 1.16 -12.78 -8.59
CA LEU A 94 2.31 -13.39 -9.25
C LEU A 94 2.78 -14.66 -8.53
N ASN A 95 2.83 -14.64 -7.20
CA ASN A 95 3.29 -15.77 -6.41
C ASN A 95 2.61 -15.77 -5.02
N PRO A 96 1.67 -16.69 -4.76
CA PRO A 96 1.05 -16.84 -3.46
C PRO A 96 2.09 -17.07 -2.35
N SER A 97 1.98 -16.33 -1.26
CA SER A 97 2.90 -16.41 -0.13
C SER A 97 2.15 -16.15 1.18
N PRO A 98 2.14 -17.09 2.14
CA PRO A 98 1.48 -16.90 3.43
C PRO A 98 2.00 -15.68 4.21
N ALA A 99 3.29 -15.37 4.10
CA ALA A 99 3.88 -14.20 4.75
C ALA A 99 3.34 -12.89 4.14
N VAL A 100 3.34 -12.78 2.80
CA VAL A 100 2.81 -11.58 2.12
C VAL A 100 1.31 -11.45 2.33
N GLN A 101 0.58 -12.57 2.42
CA GLN A 101 -0.84 -12.58 2.73
C GLN A 101 -1.11 -12.02 4.14
N ALA A 102 -0.25 -12.34 5.11
CA ALA A 102 -0.35 -11.80 6.47
C ALA A 102 -0.09 -10.29 6.49
N ASP A 103 0.96 -9.82 5.80
CA ASP A 103 1.27 -8.39 5.70
C ASP A 103 0.14 -7.60 5.02
N TYR A 104 -0.43 -8.15 3.94
CA TYR A 104 -1.59 -7.58 3.26
C TYR A 104 -2.80 -7.49 4.20
N ALA A 105 -3.13 -8.58 4.90
CA ALA A 105 -4.29 -8.65 5.77
C ALA A 105 -4.17 -7.68 6.95
N ASP A 106 -2.99 -7.59 7.56
CA ASP A 106 -2.69 -6.62 8.62
C ASP A 106 -2.87 -5.17 8.13
N LEU A 107 -2.25 -4.82 7.00
CA LEU A 107 -2.37 -3.47 6.44
C LEU A 107 -3.82 -3.15 6.08
N LYS A 108 -4.56 -4.10 5.49
CA LYS A 108 -5.97 -3.92 5.13
C LYS A 108 -6.83 -3.70 6.38
N ALA A 109 -6.58 -4.43 7.46
CA ALA A 109 -7.30 -4.23 8.71
C ALA A 109 -7.04 -2.84 9.32
N ARG A 110 -5.79 -2.37 9.31
CA ARG A 110 -5.42 -1.07 9.89
C ARG A 110 -5.84 0.11 9.01
N LYS A 111 -5.66 0.00 7.70
CA LYS A 111 -5.62 1.12 6.74
C LYS A 111 -6.45 0.91 5.48
N GLY A 112 -7.14 -0.22 5.35
CA GLY A 112 -8.07 -0.45 4.24
C GLY A 112 -9.29 0.47 4.30
N PHE A 113 -9.89 0.68 3.13
CA PHE A 113 -11.13 1.42 2.94
C PHE A 113 -12.25 0.82 3.80
N ARG A 114 -12.83 1.63 4.70
CA ARG A 114 -13.89 1.20 5.63
C ARG A 114 -14.78 2.36 6.05
N VAL A 115 -15.96 2.04 6.57
CA VAL A 115 -16.77 2.99 7.35
C VAL A 115 -16.09 3.18 8.71
N ILE A 116 -15.85 4.43 9.10
CA ILE A 116 -15.21 4.79 10.37
C ILE A 116 -16.21 5.35 11.40
N ASP A 117 -17.33 5.90 10.93
CA ASP A 117 -18.38 6.43 11.77
C ASP A 117 -19.72 6.45 11.02
N HIS A 118 -20.82 6.54 11.76
CA HIS A 118 -22.14 6.76 11.17
C HIS A 118 -23.06 7.52 12.12
N THR A 119 -23.98 8.31 11.55
CA THR A 119 -25.04 8.99 12.29
C THR A 119 -26.40 8.65 11.71
N VAL A 120 -27.40 8.56 12.58
CA VAL A 120 -28.78 8.23 12.20
C VAL A 120 -29.69 9.38 12.62
N ASP A 121 -30.47 9.89 11.67
CA ASP A 121 -31.44 10.95 11.84
C ASP A 121 -32.83 10.39 11.49
N ALA A 122 -33.48 9.76 12.48
CA ALA A 122 -34.70 8.98 12.28
C ALA A 122 -36.00 9.80 12.49
N ASP A 123 -35.96 10.85 13.32
CA ASP A 123 -37.14 11.64 13.71
C ASP A 123 -37.35 12.86 12.81
N THR A 124 -37.28 12.64 11.49
CA THR A 124 -37.52 13.68 10.48
C THR A 124 -38.53 13.20 9.44
N SER A 125 -39.07 14.13 8.65
CA SER A 125 -39.93 13.78 7.52
C SER A 125 -39.18 13.02 6.40
N ALA A 126 -37.85 13.01 6.44
CA ALA A 126 -36.99 12.28 5.52
C ALA A 126 -35.84 11.59 6.29
N PRO A 127 -36.10 10.44 6.95
CA PRO A 127 -35.11 9.72 7.73
C PRO A 127 -33.88 9.37 6.90
N ARG A 128 -32.69 9.55 7.48
CA ARG A 128 -31.41 9.34 6.80
C ARG A 128 -30.35 8.74 7.71
N ILE A 129 -29.40 8.07 7.07
CA ILE A 129 -28.16 7.59 7.68
C ILE A 129 -26.98 8.21 6.93
N CYS A 130 -26.03 8.79 7.66
CA CYS A 130 -24.79 9.29 7.11
C CYS A 130 -23.68 8.33 7.51
N ALA A 131 -22.87 7.89 6.53
CA ALA A 131 -21.68 7.08 6.79
C ALA A 131 -20.43 7.90 6.47
N GLN A 132 -19.45 7.88 7.39
CA GLN A 132 -18.14 8.46 7.17
C GLN A 132 -17.17 7.34 6.80
N PHE A 133 -16.38 7.56 5.76
CA PHE A 133 -15.40 6.59 5.26
C PHE A 133 -13.98 7.00 5.65
N SER A 134 -13.07 6.02 5.66
CA SER A 134 -11.65 6.24 5.96
C SER A 134 -10.91 7.01 4.86
N GLU A 135 -11.51 7.20 3.69
CA GLU A 135 -10.98 7.93 2.54
C GLU A 135 -12.13 8.64 1.80
N ASP A 136 -11.81 9.69 1.06
CA ASP A 136 -12.79 10.42 0.25
C ASP A 136 -13.40 9.53 -0.85
N LEU A 137 -14.72 9.65 -1.02
CA LEU A 137 -15.44 9.06 -2.15
C LEU A 137 -15.23 9.89 -3.42
N VAL A 138 -15.33 9.21 -4.57
CA VAL A 138 -15.26 9.87 -5.88
C VAL A 138 -16.52 10.71 -6.07
N LYS A 139 -16.35 12.02 -6.23
CA LYS A 139 -17.47 12.96 -6.27
C LYS A 139 -18.36 12.88 -7.51
N THR A 140 -17.86 12.30 -8.61
CA THR A 140 -18.56 12.32 -9.91
C THR A 140 -18.33 11.02 -10.69
N GLY A 141 -19.36 10.54 -11.39
CA GLY A 141 -19.25 9.41 -12.31
C GLY A 141 -19.39 8.02 -11.66
N VAL A 142 -19.64 7.96 -10.34
CA VAL A 142 -19.97 6.73 -9.62
C VAL A 142 -21.33 6.89 -8.98
N ASP A 143 -22.27 6.01 -9.35
CA ASP A 143 -23.54 5.87 -8.64
C ASP A 143 -23.34 4.94 -7.44
N TYR A 144 -23.31 5.50 -6.23
CA TYR A 144 -23.12 4.72 -5.01
C TYR A 144 -24.36 3.95 -4.56
N ALA A 145 -25.55 4.24 -5.10
CA ALA A 145 -26.79 3.54 -4.75
C ALA A 145 -26.72 2.04 -5.08
N GLN A 146 -25.91 1.64 -6.06
CA GLN A 146 -25.73 0.24 -6.44
C GLN A 146 -25.03 -0.63 -5.36
N PHE A 147 -24.34 0.01 -4.40
CA PHE A 147 -23.61 -0.69 -3.33
C PHE A 147 -24.36 -0.69 -2.00
N VAL A 148 -25.56 -0.11 -1.95
CA VAL A 148 -26.36 0.04 -0.74
C VAL A 148 -27.70 -0.64 -0.95
N THR A 149 -28.18 -1.35 0.06
CA THR A 149 -29.54 -1.90 0.08
C THR A 149 -30.17 -1.63 1.44
N VAL A 150 -31.45 -1.29 1.43
CA VAL A 150 -32.27 -1.17 2.64
C VAL A 150 -33.34 -2.24 2.54
N ASP A 151 -33.37 -3.17 3.50
CA ASP A 151 -34.28 -4.32 3.49
C ASP A 151 -34.24 -5.13 2.18
N ASN A 152 -33.04 -5.33 1.64
CA ASN A 152 -32.78 -5.98 0.34
C ASN A 152 -33.41 -5.27 -0.88
N ALA A 153 -33.82 -4.01 -0.75
CA ALA A 153 -34.29 -3.17 -1.85
C ALA A 153 -33.33 -2.00 -2.11
N PRO A 154 -33.34 -1.42 -3.34
CA PRO A 154 -32.58 -0.21 -3.64
C PRO A 154 -32.98 0.94 -2.70
N PRO A 155 -32.02 1.77 -2.24
CA PRO A 155 -32.34 2.94 -1.43
C PRO A 155 -33.14 3.95 -2.24
N LYS A 156 -33.94 4.78 -1.55
CA LYS A 156 -34.69 5.87 -2.18
C LYS A 156 -33.77 6.96 -2.75
N GLY A 157 -32.54 7.07 -2.25
CA GLY A 157 -31.50 7.99 -2.72
C GLY A 157 -30.21 7.80 -1.94
N VAL A 158 -29.08 8.19 -2.54
CA VAL A 158 -27.76 8.30 -1.91
C VAL A 158 -27.15 9.62 -2.37
N GLU A 159 -26.61 10.38 -1.42
CA GLU A 159 -26.02 11.71 -1.62
C GLU A 159 -24.57 11.74 -1.12
#